data_AF-A0A2A6LMM0-F1
#
_entry.id   AF-A0A2A6LMM0-F1
#
_cell.length_a   1.000
_cell.length_b   1.000
_cell.length_c   1.000
_cell.angle_alpha   90.00
_cell.angle_beta   90.00
_cell.angle_gamma   90.00
#
_symmetry.space_group_name_H-M   'P 1'
#
loop_
_entity.id
_entity.type
_entity.pdbx_description
1 polymer ?
#
loop_
_entity_poly.entity_id
_entity_poly.type
_entity_poly.pdbx_seq_one_letter_code
_entity_poly.pdbx_strand_id
1 'polypeptide(L)'
;MAANALVQTRIDADIKDRATIVLQNMGLTVSDAVRILLTRTANEGSLPLEMVSSSDAHDAWFRAKVLQALADTRPDFEDADAEARFRERRAAALRKAGVGDA
;
A
#
# COMPACT_ATOMS: atom_id res chain seq x y z
N MET A 1 7.79 18.33 -17.66
CA MET A 1 6.42 18.50 -18.22
C MET A 1 5.50 18.85 -17.06
N ALA A 2 4.73 19.93 -17.14
CA ALA A 2 3.70 20.20 -16.12
C ALA A 2 2.60 19.14 -16.25
N ALA A 3 2.13 18.59 -15.13
CA ALA A 3 1.01 17.65 -15.15
C ALA A 3 -0.27 18.39 -15.55
N ASN A 4 -0.81 18.12 -16.74
CA ASN A 4 -1.97 18.80 -17.33
C ASN A 4 -3.16 17.86 -17.61
N ALA A 5 -3.03 16.57 -17.30
CA ALA A 5 -4.11 15.60 -17.44
C ALA A 5 -5.15 15.82 -16.32
N LEU A 6 -6.43 15.93 -16.72
CA LEU A 6 -7.55 16.12 -15.81
C LEU A 6 -8.25 14.79 -15.52
N VAL A 7 -8.58 14.57 -14.26
CA VAL A 7 -9.38 13.43 -13.80
C VAL A 7 -10.75 13.95 -13.38
N GLN A 8 -11.80 13.52 -14.07
CA GLN A 8 -13.19 13.84 -13.76
C GLN A 8 -13.95 12.58 -13.37
N THR A 9 -14.71 12.64 -12.28
CA THR A 9 -15.51 11.53 -11.76
C THR A 9 -16.80 12.06 -11.16
N ARG A 10 -17.88 11.29 -11.30
CA ARG A 10 -19.16 11.60 -10.67
C ARG A 10 -19.16 11.11 -9.23
N ILE A 11 -19.61 11.96 -8.33
CA ILE A 11 -19.79 11.65 -6.91
C ILE A 11 -21.02 12.41 -6.43
N ASP A 12 -21.67 11.85 -5.41
CA ASP A 12 -22.72 12.55 -4.68
C ASP A 12 -22.17 13.84 -4.04
N ALA A 13 -22.98 14.90 -4.08
CA ALA A 13 -22.56 16.23 -3.62
C ALA A 13 -22.29 16.26 -2.12
N ASP A 14 -23.13 15.62 -1.31
CA ASP A 14 -22.98 15.59 0.14
C ASP A 14 -21.73 14.79 0.54
N ILE A 15 -21.42 13.72 -0.21
CA ILE A 15 -20.16 12.97 -0.02
C ILE A 15 -18.94 13.85 -0.32
N LYS A 16 -18.97 14.59 -1.43
CA LYS A 16 -17.87 15.48 -1.81
C LYS A 16 -17.61 16.54 -0.74
N ASP A 17 -18.65 17.15 -0.20
CA ASP A 17 -18.52 18.22 0.79
C ASP A 17 -17.96 17.67 2.11
N ARG A 18 -18.48 16.52 2.59
CA ARG A 18 -17.93 15.85 3.78
C ARG A 18 -16.48 15.44 3.60
N ALA A 19 -16.13 14.84 2.45
CA ALA A 19 -14.76 14.44 2.15
C ALA A 19 -13.81 15.65 2.10
N THR A 20 -14.29 16.79 1.58
CA THR A 20 -13.52 18.04 1.53
C THR A 20 -13.15 18.51 2.94
N ILE A 21 -14.11 18.51 3.87
CA ILE A 21 -13.88 18.92 5.27
C ILE A 21 -12.87 17.99 5.96
N VAL A 22 -13.04 16.68 5.82
CA VAL A 22 -12.14 15.69 6.45
C VAL A 22 -10.71 15.86 5.94
N LEU A 23 -10.51 15.97 4.62
CA LEU A 23 -9.19 16.13 4.04
C LEU A 23 -8.55 17.48 4.40
N GLN A 24 -9.33 18.56 4.46
CA GLN A 24 -8.83 19.87 4.88
C GLN A 24 -8.32 19.85 6.33
N ASN A 25 -9.00 19.15 7.23
CA ASN A 25 -8.53 18.97 8.61
C ASN A 25 -7.20 18.21 8.68
N MET A 26 -6.88 17.42 7.65
CA MET A 26 -5.60 16.71 7.50
C MET A 26 -4.56 17.54 6.71
N GLY A 27 -4.89 18.76 6.30
CA GLY A 27 -4.01 19.63 5.50
C GLY A 27 -3.92 19.25 4.02
N LEU A 28 -4.89 18.49 3.50
CA LEU A 28 -4.93 18.00 2.11
C LEU A 28 -6.15 18.54 1.37
N THR A 29 -6.02 18.79 0.08
CA THR A 29 -7.17 18.99 -0.80
C THR A 29 -7.64 17.66 -1.40
N VAL A 30 -8.88 17.62 -1.90
CA VAL A 30 -9.39 16.46 -2.68
C VAL A 30 -8.44 16.15 -3.85
N SER A 31 -7.94 17.18 -4.53
CA SER A 31 -7.01 17.03 -5.64
C SER A 31 -5.63 16.48 -5.22
N ASP A 32 -5.17 16.74 -4.00
CA ASP A 32 -3.94 16.13 -3.47
C ASP A 32 -4.15 14.64 -3.20
N ALA A 33 -5.26 14.28 -2.53
CA ALA A 33 -5.58 12.89 -2.23
C ALA A 33 -5.72 12.05 -3.51
N VAL A 34 -6.41 12.56 -4.53
CA VAL A 34 -6.56 11.87 -5.83
C VAL A 34 -5.21 11.75 -6.55
N ARG A 35 -4.35 12.78 -6.52
CA ARG A 35 -3.01 12.71 -7.12
C ARG A 35 -2.14 11.66 -6.45
N ILE A 36 -2.13 11.61 -5.12
CA ILE A 36 -1.38 10.61 -4.34
C ILE A 36 -1.88 9.20 -4.69
N LEU A 37 -3.19 8.99 -4.66
CA LEU A 37 -3.83 7.70 -4.98
C LEU A 37 -3.40 7.20 -6.38
N LEU A 38 -3.57 8.02 -7.41
CA LEU A 38 -3.28 7.62 -8.79
C LEU A 38 -1.78 7.45 -9.05
N THR A 39 -0.94 8.30 -8.44
CA THR A 39 0.53 8.19 -8.59
C THR A 39 1.05 6.90 -7.96
N ARG A 40 0.62 6.58 -6.73
CA ARG A 40 1.02 5.33 -6.06
C ARG A 40 0.49 4.11 -6.80
N THR A 41 -0.77 4.15 -7.24
CA THR A 41 -1.35 3.05 -8.02
C THR A 41 -0.57 2.79 -9.31
N ALA A 42 -0.18 3.86 -10.02
CA ALA A 42 0.60 3.75 -11.26
C ALA A 42 2.02 3.21 -11.04
N ASN A 43 2.68 3.60 -9.94
CA ASN A 43 4.06 3.22 -9.66
C ASN A 43 4.18 1.84 -8.96
N GLU A 44 3.24 1.53 -8.08
CA GLU A 44 3.28 0.35 -7.20
C GLU A 44 2.42 -0.81 -7.76
N GLY A 45 1.61 -0.56 -8.79
CA GLY A 45 0.77 -1.58 -9.43
C GLY A 45 -0.36 -2.12 -8.56
N SER A 46 -0.68 -1.47 -7.44
CA SER A 46 -1.73 -1.86 -6.52
C SER A 46 -2.43 -0.63 -5.92
N LEU A 47 -3.70 -0.77 -5.57
CA LEU A 47 -4.42 0.29 -4.84
C LEU A 47 -3.85 0.41 -3.42
N PRO A 48 -3.58 1.63 -2.92
CA PRO A 48 -3.07 1.83 -1.57
C PRO A 48 -4.07 1.29 -0.52
N LEU A 49 -3.73 0.17 0.12
CA LEU A 49 -4.60 -0.52 1.08
C LEU A 49 -5.00 0.37 2.28
N GLU A 50 -4.16 1.32 2.67
CA GLU A 50 -4.44 2.26 3.77
C GLU A 50 -5.54 3.27 3.45
N MET A 51 -5.92 3.46 2.17
CA MET A 51 -7.05 4.32 1.79
C MET A 51 -8.38 3.55 1.66
N VAL A 52 -8.32 2.21 1.57
CA VAL A 52 -9.50 1.36 1.32
C VAL A 52 -9.94 0.60 2.59
N SER A 53 -9.06 0.50 3.58
CA SER A 53 -9.35 -0.23 4.81
C SER A 53 -9.99 0.71 5.83
N SER A 54 -11.27 0.52 6.12
CA SER A 54 -11.78 0.88 7.45
C SER A 54 -10.86 0.23 8.48
N SER A 55 -10.48 0.99 9.52
CA SER A 55 -9.61 0.55 10.62
C SER A 55 -9.92 -0.88 11.07
N ASP A 56 -11.21 -1.24 11.13
CA ASP A 56 -11.67 -2.55 11.60
C ASP A 56 -11.18 -3.74 10.79
N ALA A 57 -11.13 -3.64 9.46
CA ALA A 57 -10.67 -4.75 8.60
C ALA A 57 -9.16 -4.96 8.72
N HIS A 58 -8.42 -3.85 8.79
CA HIS A 58 -6.98 -3.87 9.04
C HIS A 58 -6.67 -4.40 10.44
N ASP A 59 -7.40 -3.95 11.45
CA ASP A 59 -7.22 -4.36 12.85
C ASP A 59 -7.56 -5.84 13.04
N ALA A 60 -8.61 -6.33 12.38
CA ALA A 60 -8.97 -7.76 12.39
C ALA A 60 -7.87 -8.61 11.74
N TRP A 61 -7.36 -8.19 10.57
CA TRP A 61 -6.25 -8.85 9.91
C TRP A 61 -4.98 -8.84 10.78
N PHE A 62 -4.64 -7.68 11.36
CA PHE A 62 -3.45 -7.50 12.20
C PHE A 62 -3.51 -8.38 13.44
N ARG A 63 -4.63 -8.38 14.17
CA ARG A 63 -4.83 -9.26 15.33
C ARG A 63 -4.73 -10.74 14.94
N ALA A 64 -5.30 -11.14 13.81
CA ALA A 64 -5.19 -12.51 13.33
C ALA A 64 -3.73 -12.91 13.05
N LYS A 65 -2.93 -12.00 12.48
CA LYS A 65 -1.49 -12.24 12.24
C LYS A 65 -0.67 -12.30 13.52
N VAL A 66 -0.96 -11.43 14.48
CA VAL A 66 -0.31 -11.47 15.81
C VAL A 66 -0.61 -12.78 16.53
N LEU A 67 -1.88 -13.21 16.57
CA LEU A 67 -2.26 -14.49 17.19
C LEU A 67 -1.62 -15.68 16.47
N GLN A 68 -1.53 -15.64 15.14
CA GLN A 68 -0.84 -16.66 14.36
C GLN A 68 0.65 -16.75 14.74
N ALA A 69 1.33 -15.61 14.93
CA ALA A 69 2.74 -15.58 15.33
C ALA A 69 2.94 -16.08 16.77
N LEU A 70 2.06 -15.71 17.70
CA LEU A 70 2.12 -16.18 19.09
C LEU A 70 1.84 -17.68 19.23
N ALA A 71 1.02 -18.25 18.33
CA ALA A 71 0.73 -19.68 18.28
C ALA A 71 1.79 -20.49 17.51
N ASP A 72 2.74 -19.83 16.86
CA ASP A 72 3.78 -20.49 16.10
C ASP A 72 4.84 -21.09 17.03
N THR A 73 4.96 -22.41 17.02
CA THR A 73 5.91 -23.15 17.86
C THR A 73 7.23 -23.45 17.14
N ARG A 74 7.43 -22.91 15.93
CA ARG A 74 8.69 -23.10 15.20
C ARG A 74 9.83 -22.40 15.93
N PRO A 75 11.05 -22.96 15.87
CA PRO A 75 12.21 -22.31 16.46
C PRO A 75 12.50 -20.99 15.75
N ASP A 76 13.00 -20.03 16.51
CA ASP A 76 13.52 -18.79 15.96
C ASP A 76 14.66 -19.06 14.98
N PHE A 77 14.85 -18.13 14.05
CA PHE A 77 15.93 -18.17 13.08
C PHE A 77 16.91 -17.04 13.38
N GLU A 78 18.20 -17.31 13.19
CA GLU A 78 19.22 -16.26 13.24
C GLU A 78 19.01 -15.26 12.11
N ASP A 79 19.26 -13.98 12.39
CA ASP A 79 19.07 -12.89 11.42
C ASP A 79 19.89 -13.11 10.13
N ALA A 80 21.10 -13.67 10.28
CA ALA A 80 21.98 -14.01 9.16
C ALA A 80 21.37 -15.04 8.20
N ASP A 81 20.66 -16.04 8.74
CA ASP A 81 19.99 -17.09 7.95
C ASP A 81 18.74 -16.55 7.26
N ALA A 82 18.01 -15.66 7.93
CA ALA A 82 16.88 -14.95 7.35
C ALA A 82 17.34 -14.08 6.15
N GLU A 83 18.41 -13.29 6.31
CA GLU A 83 18.94 -12.44 5.25
C GLU A 83 19.51 -13.27 4.09
N ALA A 84 20.17 -14.40 4.36
CA ALA A 84 20.60 -15.34 3.31
C ALA A 84 19.40 -15.85 2.49
N ARG A 85 18.32 -16.30 3.15
CA ARG A 85 17.08 -16.72 2.47
C ARG A 85 16.44 -15.60 1.65
N PHE A 86 16.39 -14.38 2.19
CA PHE A 86 15.81 -13.25 1.45
C PHE A 86 16.66 -12.86 0.25
N ARG A 87 18.00 -12.87 0.36
CA ARG A 87 18.91 -12.64 -0.78
C ARG A 87 18.65 -13.64 -1.92
N GLU A 88 18.54 -14.92 -1.61
CA GLU A 88 18.25 -15.96 -2.60
C GLU A 88 16.89 -15.74 -3.28
N ARG A 89 15.84 -15.44 -2.50
CA ARG A 89 14.50 -15.15 -3.02
C ARG A 89 14.47 -13.92 -3.92
N ARG A 90 15.17 -12.84 -3.54
CA ARG A 90 15.30 -11.62 -4.35
C ARG A 90 16.03 -11.91 -5.66
N ALA A 91 17.15 -12.63 -5.61
CA ALA A 91 17.90 -13.01 -6.81
C ALA A 91 17.08 -13.90 -7.75
N ALA A 92 16.30 -14.84 -7.22
CA ALA A 92 15.39 -15.67 -8.01
C ALA A 92 14.24 -14.85 -8.64
N ALA A 93 13.67 -13.90 -7.90
CA ALA A 93 12.63 -13.02 -8.42
C ALA A 93 13.17 -12.12 -9.56
N LEU A 94 14.38 -11.58 -9.42
CA LEU A 94 15.04 -10.78 -10.46
C LEU A 94 15.31 -11.58 -11.73
N ARG A 95 15.82 -12.82 -11.59
CA ARG A 95 15.98 -13.75 -12.73
C ARG A 95 14.65 -14.03 -13.42
N LYS A 96 13.57 -14.22 -12.67
CA LYS A 96 12.22 -14.46 -13.21
C LYS A 96 11.64 -13.21 -13.90
N ALA A 97 11.98 -12.02 -13.43
CA ALA A 97 11.52 -10.75 -13.98
C ALA A 97 12.28 -10.31 -15.25
N GLY A 98 13.29 -11.07 -15.71
CA GLY A 98 14.06 -10.74 -16.91
C GLY A 98 14.94 -9.49 -16.76
N VAL A 99 15.15 -8.99 -15.54
CA VAL A 99 16.09 -7.90 -15.26
C VAL A 99 17.45 -8.52 -14.97
N GLY A 100 18.11 -8.95 -16.03
CA GLY A 100 19.38 -9.65 -15.95
C GLY A 100 20.01 -9.88 -17.31
N ASP A 101 19.95 -8.88 -18.20
CA ASP A 101 21.01 -8.63 -19.17
C ASP A 101 20.92 -7.18 -19.68
N ALA A 102 21.75 -6.32 -19.10
CA ALA A 102 22.21 -5.02 -19.60
C ALA A 102 23.43 -4.58 -18.77
#